data_AF-A0A848V8X5-F1
#
_entry.id   AF-A0A848V8X5-F1
#
_cell.length_a   1.000
_cell.length_b   1.000
_cell.length_c   1.000
_cell.angle_alpha   90.00
_cell.angle_beta   90.00
_cell.angle_gamma   90.00
#
_symmetry.space_group_name_H-M   'P 1'
#
loop_
_entity.id
_entity.type
_entity.pdbx_description
1 polymer ?
#
loop_
_entity_poly.entity_id
_entity_poly.type
_entity_poly.pdbx_seq_one_letter_code
_entity_poly.pdbx_strand_id
1 'polypeptide(L)'
;ETHIDANAGHVDQILINLLVNAREAMSDGGTLHIRTVKDAAAFGDSPGRIRLDVQDSGRGMTPETLGSAMEPHFSTRDNGSGLGLATVSRLVEELGGEISMKSEVAVGTLVQILLPLQQEPGNSMSAGGKFPENKNIDLSA
;
A
#
# COMPACT_ATOMS: atom_id res chain seq x y z
N GLU A 1 -8.28 13.46 -8.76
CA GLU A 1 -7.65 12.13 -8.91
C GLU A 1 -7.21 11.66 -7.52
N THR A 2 -6.39 10.64 -7.36
CA THR A 2 -5.94 10.20 -6.03
C THR A 2 -4.47 9.82 -6.11
N HIS A 3 -3.67 10.47 -5.28
CA HIS A 3 -2.22 10.42 -5.35
C HIS A 3 -1.65 9.89 -4.04
N ILE A 4 -0.47 9.30 -4.13
CA ILE A 4 0.40 8.97 -3.01
C ILE A 4 1.70 9.74 -3.19
N ASP A 5 2.39 10.04 -2.10
CA ASP A 5 3.75 10.58 -2.16
C ASP A 5 4.75 9.42 -2.21
N ALA A 6 5.38 9.21 -3.37
CA ALA A 6 6.27 8.09 -3.59
C ALA A 6 7.30 8.38 -4.69
N ASN A 7 8.50 7.81 -4.55
CA ASN A 7 9.44 7.68 -5.66
C ASN A 7 8.91 6.61 -6.65
N ALA A 8 8.72 6.98 -7.91
CA ALA A 8 8.23 6.07 -8.95
C ALA A 8 9.06 4.78 -9.05
N GLY A 9 10.38 4.85 -8.91
CA GLY A 9 11.26 3.68 -8.95
C GLY A 9 11.04 2.71 -7.79
N HIS A 10 10.60 3.19 -6.62
CA HIS A 10 10.22 2.31 -5.51
C HIS A 10 8.94 1.55 -5.82
N VAL A 11 7.95 2.23 -6.41
CA VAL A 11 6.68 1.60 -6.83
C VAL A 11 6.93 0.58 -7.94
N ASP A 12 7.77 0.91 -8.92
CA ASP A 12 8.18 -0.02 -9.99
C ASP A 12 8.86 -1.26 -9.41
N GLN A 13 9.78 -1.09 -8.47
CA GLN A 13 10.49 -2.21 -7.85
C GLN A 13 9.56 -3.10 -7.01
N ILE A 14 8.59 -2.51 -6.30
CA ILE A 14 7.53 -3.24 -5.59
C ILE A 14 6.76 -4.10 -6.60
N LEU A 15 6.25 -3.49 -7.66
CA LEU A 15 5.45 -4.19 -8.67
C LEU A 15 6.25 -5.30 -9.34
N ILE A 16 7.46 -5.01 -9.83
CA ILE A 16 8.31 -6.02 -10.50
C ILE A 16 8.55 -7.23 -9.61
N ASN A 17 8.86 -7.05 -8.33
CA ASN A 17 9.08 -8.17 -7.41
C ASN A 17 7.81 -9.03 -7.23
N LEU A 18 6.65 -8.39 -7.08
CA LEU A 18 5.37 -9.11 -6.95
C LEU A 18 5.00 -9.85 -8.24
N LEU A 19 5.16 -9.19 -9.40
CA LEU A 19 4.83 -9.77 -10.71
C LEU A 19 5.75 -10.94 -11.06
N VAL A 20 7.05 -10.85 -10.74
CA VAL A 20 8.00 -11.96 -10.94
C VAL A 20 7.61 -13.15 -10.07
N ASN A 21 7.32 -12.94 -8.78
CA ASN A 21 6.88 -14.01 -7.88
C ASN A 21 5.56 -14.65 -8.35
N ALA A 22 4.59 -13.84 -8.75
CA ALA A 22 3.31 -14.32 -9.28
C ALA A 22 3.50 -15.17 -10.55
N ARG A 23 4.30 -14.70 -11.51
CA ARG A 23 4.59 -15.43 -12.74
C ARG A 23 5.25 -16.78 -12.47
N GLU A 24 6.19 -16.83 -11.53
CA GLU A 24 6.86 -18.07 -11.14
C GLU A 24 5.94 -19.05 -10.42
N ALA A 25 5.00 -18.55 -9.60
CA ALA A 25 3.98 -19.37 -8.96
C ALA A 25 2.99 -19.98 -9.98
N MET A 26 2.87 -19.37 -11.16
CA MET A 26 2.00 -19.77 -12.28
C MET A 26 2.80 -20.34 -13.46
N SER A 27 3.74 -21.25 -13.21
CA SER A 27 4.61 -21.83 -14.26
C SER A 27 3.84 -22.52 -15.39
N ASP A 28 2.66 -23.07 -15.10
CA ASP A 28 1.79 -23.76 -16.06
C ASP A 28 0.69 -22.85 -16.64
N GLY A 29 0.83 -21.53 -16.43
CA GLY A 29 -0.19 -20.54 -16.74
C GLY A 29 -1.11 -20.23 -15.56
N GLY A 30 -1.90 -19.17 -15.69
CA GLY A 30 -2.80 -18.71 -14.64
C GLY A 30 -3.34 -17.32 -14.91
N THR A 31 -4.01 -16.75 -13.91
CA THR A 31 -4.55 -15.39 -13.96
C THR A 31 -3.89 -14.52 -12.90
N LEU A 32 -3.50 -13.32 -13.32
CA LEU A 32 -2.97 -12.28 -12.44
C LEU A 32 -3.96 -11.13 -12.39
N HIS A 33 -4.41 -10.80 -11.18
CA HIS A 33 -5.25 -9.64 -10.93
C HIS A 33 -4.45 -8.57 -10.18
N ILE A 34 -4.49 -7.35 -10.71
CA ILE A 34 -3.94 -6.16 -10.05
C ILE A 34 -5.08 -5.19 -9.86
N ARG A 35 -5.31 -4.76 -8.62
CA ARG A 35 -6.44 -3.88 -8.29
C ARG A 35 -5.99 -2.80 -7.32
N THR A 36 -6.41 -1.56 -7.58
CA THR A 36 -6.31 -0.48 -6.62
C THR A 36 -7.70 -0.15 -6.08
N VAL A 37 -7.81 0.02 -4.77
CA VAL A 37 -9.06 0.34 -4.08
C VAL A 37 -8.79 1.46 -3.09
N LYS A 38 -9.61 2.51 -3.11
CA LYS A 38 -9.60 3.49 -2.02
C LYS A 38 -10.13 2.82 -0.76
N ASP A 39 -9.30 2.78 0.27
CA ASP A 39 -9.72 2.36 1.59
C ASP A 39 -10.21 3.62 2.35
N ALA A 40 -11.53 3.82 2.30
CA ALA A 40 -12.19 4.99 2.88
C ALA A 40 -12.29 4.93 4.42
N ALA A 41 -11.73 3.91 5.06
CA ALA A 41 -11.63 3.83 6.52
C ALA A 41 -10.57 4.81 7.05
N ALA A 42 -10.80 6.11 6.88
CA ALA A 42 -10.09 7.13 7.62
C ALA A 42 -10.63 7.15 9.06
N PHE A 43 -9.78 6.86 10.04
CA PHE A 43 -10.09 7.09 11.44
C PHE A 43 -9.50 8.44 11.85
N GLY A 44 -10.36 9.38 12.26
CA GLY A 44 -9.93 10.70 12.74
C GLY A 44 -9.28 11.57 11.66
N ASP A 45 -8.18 12.25 11.99
CA ASP A 45 -7.44 13.16 11.10
C ASP A 45 -6.46 12.46 10.13
N SER A 46 -6.47 11.12 10.08
CA SER A 46 -5.54 10.38 9.21
C SER A 46 -5.95 10.52 7.73
N PRO A 47 -5.01 10.76 6.80
CA PRO A 47 -5.32 10.67 5.39
C PRO A 47 -5.96 9.31 5.07
N GLY A 48 -6.91 9.30 4.13
CA GLY A 48 -7.42 8.05 3.60
C GLY A 48 -6.29 7.17 3.07
N ARG A 49 -6.53 5.87 2.89
CA ARG A 49 -5.52 4.95 2.36
C ARG A 49 -5.91 4.45 0.98
N ILE A 50 -4.92 4.02 0.20
CA ILE A 50 -5.14 3.23 -1.01
C ILE A 50 -4.57 1.84 -0.79
N ARG A 51 -5.34 0.84 -1.20
CA ARG A 51 -4.94 -0.56 -1.18
C ARG A 51 -4.63 -1.03 -2.59
N LEU A 52 -3.43 -1.56 -2.79
CA LEU A 52 -3.01 -2.28 -3.98
C LEU A 52 -3.06 -3.78 -3.68
N ASP A 53 -3.87 -4.50 -4.43
CA ASP A 53 -3.90 -5.96 -4.44
C ASP A 53 -3.14 -6.49 -5.65
N VAL A 54 -2.29 -7.49 -5.43
CA VAL A 54 -1.71 -8.34 -6.48
C VAL A 54 -2.06 -9.78 -6.14
N GLN A 55 -2.89 -10.39 -6.97
CA GLN A 55 -3.39 -11.75 -6.77
C GLN A 55 -3.06 -12.65 -7.95
N ASP A 56 -2.35 -13.74 -7.70
CA ASP A 56 -2.11 -14.82 -8.66
C ASP A 56 -2.99 -16.04 -8.37
N SER A 57 -3.21 -16.86 -9.41
CA SER A 57 -3.85 -18.17 -9.30
C SER A 57 -2.82 -19.31 -9.34
N GLY A 58 -1.62 -19.07 -8.81
CA GLY A 58 -0.52 -20.01 -8.85
C GLY A 58 -0.65 -21.13 -7.82
N ARG A 59 0.46 -21.82 -7.59
CA ARG A 59 0.53 -22.96 -6.65
C ARG A 59 0.26 -22.62 -5.18
N GLY A 60 0.27 -21.34 -4.80
CA GLY A 60 0.14 -20.90 -3.41
C GLY A 60 1.27 -21.37 -2.49
N MET A 61 1.04 -21.25 -1.18
CA MET A 61 2.01 -21.56 -0.13
C MET A 61 1.34 -22.32 1.03
N THR A 62 2.11 -23.17 1.71
CA THR A 62 1.68 -23.75 2.99
C THR A 62 1.70 -22.68 4.09
N PRO A 63 0.99 -22.87 5.23
CA PRO A 63 1.04 -21.92 6.35
C PRO A 63 2.46 -21.66 6.86
N GLU A 64 3.30 -22.68 6.90
CA GLU A 64 4.71 -22.57 7.32
C GLU A 64 5.51 -21.72 6.32
N THR A 65 5.34 -21.99 5.02
CA THR A 65 6.00 -21.21 3.96
C THR A 65 5.56 -19.76 3.97
N LEU A 66 4.26 -19.51 4.15
CA LEU A 66 3.68 -18.17 4.23
C LEU A 66 4.24 -17.39 5.43
N GLY A 67 4.42 -18.06 6.58
CA GLY A 67 4.97 -17.45 7.80
C GLY A 67 6.39 -16.89 7.63
N SER A 68 7.21 -17.53 6.79
CA SER A 68 8.58 -17.10 6.49
C SER A 68 8.75 -16.39 5.15
N ALA A 69 7.69 -16.26 4.34
CA ALA A 69 7.77 -15.74 2.97
C ALA A 69 8.35 -14.31 2.86
N MET A 70 8.25 -13.51 3.93
CA MET A 70 8.78 -12.14 3.97
C MET A 70 10.17 -12.03 4.62
N GLU A 71 10.69 -13.13 5.16
CA GLU A 71 12.03 -13.16 5.76
C GLU A 71 13.10 -12.98 4.68
N PRO A 72 14.12 -12.15 4.92
CA PRO A 72 15.25 -12.02 3.99
C PRO A 72 15.91 -13.38 3.73
N HIS A 73 16.24 -13.64 2.45
CA HIS A 73 16.88 -14.88 1.97
C HIS A 73 16.00 -16.14 2.04
N PHE A 74 14.74 -16.03 2.47
CA PHE A 74 13.82 -17.16 2.40
C PHE A 74 13.38 -17.42 0.95
N SER A 75 13.57 -18.65 0.47
CA SER A 75 13.14 -19.07 -0.86
C SER A 75 12.84 -20.56 -0.88
N THR A 76 11.72 -20.94 -1.49
CA THR A 76 11.39 -22.35 -1.81
C THR A 76 11.86 -22.74 -3.20
N ARG A 77 12.69 -21.90 -3.84
CA ARG A 77 13.23 -22.09 -5.19
C ARG A 77 14.73 -22.31 -5.12
N ASP A 78 15.22 -23.27 -5.90
CA ASP A 78 16.65 -23.65 -5.97
C ASP A 78 17.58 -22.47 -6.32
N ASN A 79 17.11 -21.54 -7.17
CA ASN A 79 17.87 -20.35 -7.60
C ASN A 79 17.23 -19.02 -7.18
N GLY A 80 16.31 -19.03 -6.22
CA GLY A 80 15.67 -17.80 -5.74
C GLY A 80 16.56 -17.08 -4.73
N SER A 81 16.84 -15.79 -4.95
CA SER A 81 17.64 -14.99 -4.01
C SER A 81 16.97 -14.79 -2.64
N GLY A 82 15.65 -14.99 -2.57
CA GLY A 82 14.85 -14.75 -1.36
C GLY A 82 14.76 -13.28 -0.94
N LEU A 83 15.09 -12.34 -1.84
CA LEU A 83 15.10 -10.91 -1.53
C LEU A 83 13.86 -10.17 -2.02
N GLY A 84 13.04 -10.77 -2.88
CA GLY A 84 11.90 -10.11 -3.54
C GLY A 84 10.89 -9.55 -2.54
N LEU A 85 10.25 -10.42 -1.74
CA LEU A 85 9.23 -10.02 -0.77
C LEU A 85 9.81 -9.20 0.38
N ALA A 86 11.02 -9.50 0.84
CA ALA A 86 11.72 -8.69 1.84
C ALA A 86 11.96 -7.24 1.33
N THR A 87 12.33 -7.08 0.06
CA THR A 87 12.47 -5.76 -0.58
C THR A 87 11.13 -5.04 -0.68
N VAL A 88 10.05 -5.76 -1.01
CA VAL A 88 8.70 -5.18 -1.02
C VAL A 88 8.33 -4.68 0.37
N SER A 89 8.52 -5.47 1.44
CA SER A 89 8.21 -5.05 2.82
C SER A 89 8.91 -3.75 3.17
N ARG A 90 10.24 -3.70 2.97
CA ARG A 90 11.06 -2.51 3.26
C ARG A 90 10.57 -1.29 2.50
N LEU A 91 10.32 -1.42 1.19
CA LEU A 91 9.87 -0.28 0.38
C LEU A 91 8.47 0.19 0.77
N VAL A 92 7.57 -0.72 1.13
CA VAL A 92 6.23 -0.36 1.64
C VAL A 92 6.33 0.37 2.98
N GLU A 93 7.18 -0.10 3.88
CA GLU A 93 7.45 0.57 5.16
C GLU A 93 8.05 1.97 4.95
N GLU A 94 8.98 2.14 4.00
CA GLU A 94 9.55 3.45 3.62
C GLU A 94 8.52 4.43 3.07
N LEU A 95 7.44 3.92 2.47
CA LEU A 95 6.30 4.72 2.01
C LEU A 95 5.25 4.95 3.12
N GLY A 96 5.53 4.55 4.37
CA GLY A 96 4.61 4.65 5.51
C GLY A 96 3.40 3.72 5.38
N GLY A 97 3.54 2.64 4.61
CA GLY A 97 2.49 1.69 4.33
C GLY A 97 2.53 0.43 5.17
N GLU A 98 1.56 -0.45 4.90
CA GLU A 98 1.44 -1.78 5.49
C GLU A 98 1.32 -2.83 4.38
N ILE A 99 1.89 -4.01 4.60
CA ILE A 99 1.79 -5.14 3.69
C ILE A 99 1.22 -6.35 4.43
N SER A 100 0.33 -7.09 3.76
CA SER A 100 -0.19 -8.36 4.25
C SER A 100 -0.32 -9.35 3.10
N MET A 101 -0.31 -10.64 3.44
CA MET A 101 -0.42 -11.71 2.45
C MET A 101 -1.40 -12.80 2.90
N LYS A 102 -2.12 -13.35 1.94
CA LYS A 102 -2.91 -14.58 2.08
C LYS A 102 -2.51 -15.53 0.98
N SER A 103 -2.37 -16.80 1.29
CA SER A 103 -2.02 -17.82 0.30
C SER A 103 -2.61 -19.16 0.71
N GLU A 104 -3.06 -19.93 -0.26
CA GLU A 104 -3.57 -21.28 -0.07
C GLU A 104 -3.04 -22.18 -1.19
N VAL A 105 -2.59 -23.37 -0.80
CA VAL A 105 -2.00 -24.35 -1.73
C VAL A 105 -3.01 -24.68 -2.84
N ALA A 106 -2.54 -24.63 -4.08
CA ALA A 106 -3.32 -24.83 -5.31
C ALA A 106 -4.45 -23.81 -5.57
N VAL A 107 -4.56 -22.75 -4.79
CA VAL A 107 -5.51 -21.65 -5.00
C VAL A 107 -4.80 -20.38 -5.48
N GLY A 108 -3.64 -20.06 -4.89
CA GLY A 108 -2.82 -18.91 -5.28
C GLY A 108 -2.46 -18.02 -4.10
N THR A 109 -1.96 -16.82 -4.41
CA THR A 109 -1.51 -15.84 -3.40
C THR A 109 -2.13 -14.48 -3.67
N LEU A 110 -2.53 -13.79 -2.59
CA LEU A 110 -2.94 -12.39 -2.58
C LEU A 110 -1.96 -11.61 -1.70
N VAL A 111 -1.29 -10.63 -2.29
CA VAL A 111 -0.51 -9.62 -1.58
C VAL A 111 -1.30 -8.32 -1.56
N GLN A 112 -1.45 -7.71 -0.38
CA GLN A 112 -2.17 -6.47 -0.18
C GLN A 112 -1.23 -5.43 0.42
N ILE A 113 -1.11 -4.29 -0.24
CA ILE A 113 -0.29 -3.16 0.20
C ILE A 113 -1.23 -1.98 0.46
N LEU A 114 -1.23 -1.44 1.68
CA LEU A 114 -1.91 -0.21 2.03
C LEU A 114 -0.90 0.94 2.07
N LEU A 115 -1.20 2.03 1.38
CA LEU A 115 -0.38 3.24 1.35
C LEU A 115 -1.21 4.46 1.77
N PRO A 116 -0.62 5.43 2.49
CA PRO A 116 -1.28 6.68 2.79
C PRO A 116 -1.52 7.48 1.52
N LEU A 117 -2.71 8.08 1.41
CA LEU A 117 -2.97 9.07 0.37
C LEU A 117 -2.23 10.36 0.67
N GLN A 118 -1.78 11.02 -0.39
CA GLN A 118 -1.33 12.40 -0.31
C GLN A 118 -2.50 13.26 0.19
N GLN A 119 -2.28 13.98 1.30
CA GLN A 119 -3.24 14.99 1.72
C GLN A 119 -3.24 16.10 0.67
N GLU A 120 -4.40 16.39 0.08
CA GLU A 120 -4.51 17.58 -0.75
C GLU A 120 -4.27 18.81 0.15
N PRO A 121 -3.37 19.73 -0.22
CA PRO A 121 -3.18 20.96 0.51
C PRO A 121 -4.43 21.83 0.34
N GLY A 122 -5.42 21.68 1.23
CA GLY A 122 -6.61 22.52 1.20
C GLY A 122 -7.85 22.00 1.90
N ASN A 123 -7.81 21.85 3.23
CA ASN A 123 -8.88 22.37 4.10
C ASN A 123 -8.46 22.44 5.57
N SER A 124 -7.23 22.87 5.87
CA SER A 124 -6.97 23.45 7.18
C SER A 124 -7.69 24.80 7.21
N MET A 125 -8.96 24.78 7.64
CA MET A 125 -9.60 25.99 8.12
C MET A 125 -8.66 26.58 9.16
N SER A 126 -8.08 27.74 8.83
CA SER A 126 -7.31 28.55 9.74
C SER A 126 -8.16 28.84 10.97
N ALA A 127 -7.91 28.12 12.06
CA ALA A 127 -8.27 28.55 13.41
C ALA A 127 -7.40 29.79 13.74
N GLY A 128 -7.75 30.92 13.13
CA GLY A 128 -6.93 32.12 13.14
C GLY A 128 -7.58 33.31 12.43
N GLY A 129 -8.91 33.33 12.32
CA GLY A 129 -9.65 34.53 11.94
C GLY A 129 -9.90 35.39 13.18
N LYS A 130 -9.16 36.48 13.32
CA LYS A 130 -9.35 37.52 14.34
C LYS A 130 -10.84 37.87 14.48
N PHE A 131 -11.34 37.92 15.72
CA PHE A 131 -12.57 38.62 16.04
C PHE A 131 -12.47 40.06 15.50
N PRO A 132 -13.42 40.56 14.69
CA PRO A 132 -13.44 41.97 14.37
C PRO A 132 -13.72 42.78 15.64
N GLU A 133 -12.82 43.71 15.95
CA GLU A 133 -12.99 44.70 17.02
C GLU A 133 -14.28 45.50 16.79
N ASN A 134 -15.10 45.60 17.84
CA ASN A 134 -16.26 46.47 17.92
C ASN A 134 -15.89 47.89 17.48
N LYS A 135 -16.45 48.36 16.36
CA LYS A 135 -16.54 49.79 16.09
C LYS A 135 -17.70 50.37 16.89
N ASN A 136 -17.36 51.27 17.79
CA ASN A 136 -18.28 52.16 18.50
C ASN A 136 -19.35 52.71 17.54
N ILE A 137 -20.61 52.49 17.87
CA ILE A 137 -21.73 53.25 17.30
C ILE A 137 -21.81 54.54 18.10
N ASP A 138 -21.36 55.64 17.49
CA ASP A 138 -21.64 56.99 17.95
C ASP A 138 -23.08 57.35 17.54
N LEU A 139 -23.97 57.44 18.52
CA LEU A 139 -25.34 57.95 18.36
C LEU A 139 -25.36 59.39 18.87
N SER A 140 -24.86 60.30 18.06
CA SER A 140 -25.12 61.74 18.22
C SER A 140 -25.25 62.44 16.87
N ALA A 141 -26.48 62.47 16.34
CA ALA A 141 -27.10 63.56 15.55
C ALA A 141 -28.44 63.09 14.96
#